data_AF-A0A2P8VEH5-F1
#
_entry.id   AF-A0A2P8VEH5-F1
#
_cell.length_a   1.000
_cell.length_b   1.000
_cell.length_c   1.000
_cell.angle_alpha   90.00
_cell.angle_beta   90.00
_cell.angle_gamma   90.00
#
_symmetry.space_group_name_H-M   'P 1'
#
loop_
_entity.id
_entity.type
_entity.pdbx_description
1 polymer ?
#
loop_
_entity_poly.entity_id
_entity_poly.type
_entity_poly.pdbx_seq_one_letter_code
_entity_poly.pdbx_strand_id
1 'polypeptide(L)'
;MRRHRNLDDDIPVEDAGAALQQAFALLLPIRRQRLRRSERAQREADRALRDTVTRSDQLAEQLAEQQTRYLALRDGFAERHLAVTQKQERLMQGLTQERGACDAVAGHKNALVQCQRLTEVQTAQLEEAQRETQARQRDVEKLEYMIQESEVLR
;
A
#
# COMPACT_ATOMS: atom_id res chain seq x y z
N MET A 1 4.86 38.02 51.83
CA MET A 1 4.87 39.02 50.74
C MET A 1 6.03 38.74 49.78
N ARG A 2 5.90 37.73 48.89
CA ARG A 2 6.88 37.47 47.83
C ARG A 2 6.49 38.31 46.62
N ARG A 3 7.35 39.24 46.23
CA ARG A 3 7.18 40.03 45.00
C ARG A 3 7.39 39.08 43.82
N HIS A 4 6.31 38.75 43.10
CA HIS A 4 6.42 38.20 41.76
C HIS A 4 7.04 39.29 40.89
N ARG A 5 8.30 39.08 40.51
CA ARG A 5 8.99 39.89 39.51
C ARG A 5 8.45 39.39 38.17
N ASN A 6 7.43 40.06 37.63
CA ASN A 6 7.02 39.85 36.26
C ASN A 6 8.21 40.24 35.39
N LEU A 7 8.84 39.24 34.76
CA LEU A 7 9.89 39.40 33.74
C LEU A 7 9.21 39.60 32.38
N ASP A 8 8.16 40.43 32.33
CA ASP A 8 7.30 40.56 31.14
C ASP A 8 7.61 41.79 30.29
N ASP A 9 8.55 42.65 30.67
CA ASP A 9 8.83 43.86 29.88
C ASP A 9 10.27 43.86 29.33
N ASP A 10 10.34 44.06 28.01
CA ASP A 10 11.50 44.39 27.18
C ASP A 10 12.32 43.24 26.60
N ILE A 11 11.69 42.32 25.88
CA ILE A 11 12.31 41.87 24.62
C ILE A 11 11.97 42.95 23.58
N PRO A 12 12.94 43.73 23.07
CA PRO A 12 12.66 44.71 22.04
C PRO A 12 11.99 44.00 20.84
N VAL A 13 10.84 44.49 20.42
CA VAL A 13 9.95 43.88 19.40
C VAL A 13 10.71 43.58 18.09
N GLU A 14 11.74 44.38 17.79
CA GLU A 14 12.65 44.17 16.64
C GLU A 14 13.44 42.85 16.73
N ASP A 15 13.85 42.44 17.93
CA ASP A 15 14.63 41.22 18.19
C ASP A 15 13.75 39.96 18.13
N ALA A 16 12.48 40.08 18.57
CA ALA A 16 11.49 39.02 18.46
C ALA A 16 11.08 38.75 17.00
N GLY A 17 10.90 39.82 16.19
CA GLY A 17 10.60 39.69 14.76
C GLY A 17 11.76 39.09 13.95
N ALA A 18 13.00 39.46 14.27
CA ALA A 18 14.19 38.89 13.65
C ALA A 18 14.38 37.40 14.02
N ALA A 19 14.18 37.05 15.30
CA ALA A 19 14.23 35.66 15.75
C ALA A 19 13.14 34.79 15.10
N LEU A 20 11.93 35.31 14.93
CA LEU A 20 10.83 34.62 14.27
C LEU A 20 11.14 34.34 12.78
N GLN A 21 11.72 35.32 12.07
CA GLN A 21 12.14 35.12 10.68
C GLN A 21 13.27 34.10 10.55
N GLN A 22 14.24 34.10 11.46
CA GLN A 22 15.28 33.07 11.50
C GLN A 22 14.67 31.68 11.74
N ALA A 23 13.68 31.58 12.64
CA ALA A 23 12.97 30.32 12.87
C ALA A 23 12.22 29.84 11.61
N PHE A 24 11.56 30.74 10.87
CA PHE A 24 10.90 30.39 9.60
C PHE A 24 11.90 29.98 8.52
N ALA A 25 13.03 30.67 8.40
CA ALA A 25 14.09 30.33 7.45
C ALA A 25 14.66 28.92 7.69
N LEU A 26 14.68 28.46 8.94
CA LEU A 26 15.07 27.09 9.30
C LEU A 26 13.92 26.07 9.11
N LEU A 27 12.70 26.40 9.54
CA LEU A 27 11.58 25.46 9.55
C LEU A 27 10.99 25.17 8.17
N LEU A 28 10.91 26.18 7.29
CA LEU A 28 10.33 26.02 5.95
C LEU A 28 11.04 24.94 5.11
N PRO A 29 12.39 24.95 4.95
CA PRO A 29 13.07 23.90 4.19
C PRO A 29 12.91 22.51 4.82
N ILE A 30 12.88 22.41 6.17
CA ILE A 30 12.65 21.15 6.88
C ILE A 30 11.26 20.60 6.56
N ARG A 31 10.21 21.43 6.65
CA ARG A 31 8.83 20.99 6.36
C ARG A 31 8.65 20.60 4.89
N ARG A 32 9.21 21.38 3.96
CA ARG A 32 9.23 21.02 2.53
C ARG A 32 9.98 19.72 2.27
N GLN A 33 11.09 19.47 2.96
CA GLN A 33 11.81 18.20 2.85
C GLN A 33 10.95 17.02 3.37
N ARG A 34 10.24 17.19 4.49
CA ARG A 34 9.33 16.18 5.02
C ARG A 34 8.17 15.89 4.06
N LEU A 35 7.56 16.93 3.48
CA LEU A 35 6.53 16.77 2.45
C LEU A 35 7.05 15.98 1.24
N ARG A 36 8.23 16.32 0.72
CA ARG A 36 8.84 15.56 -0.38
C ARG A 36 9.10 14.10 -0.03
N ARG A 37 9.43 13.79 1.23
CA ARG A 37 9.60 12.41 1.70
C ARG A 37 8.27 11.67 1.75
N SER A 38 7.21 12.29 2.26
CA SER A 38 5.89 11.67 2.30
C SER A 38 5.31 11.45 0.90
N GLU A 39 5.50 12.40 -0.02
CA GLU A 39 5.10 12.24 -1.43
C GLU A 39 5.83 11.07 -2.12
N ARG A 40 7.12 10.86 -1.80
CA ARG A 40 7.87 9.70 -2.31
C ARG A 40 7.31 8.40 -1.74
N ALA A 41 7.07 8.34 -0.43
CA ALA A 41 6.48 7.17 0.21
C ALA A 41 5.10 6.85 -0.36
N GLN A 42 4.26 7.86 -0.62
CA GLN A 42 2.96 7.70 -1.29
C GLN A 42 3.11 7.10 -2.70
N ARG A 43 4.07 7.59 -3.50
CA ARG A 43 4.33 7.06 -4.85
C ARG A 43 4.84 5.62 -4.80
N GLU A 44 5.67 5.29 -3.82
CA GLU A 44 6.17 3.93 -3.61
C GLU A 44 5.03 2.97 -3.21
N ALA A 45 4.15 3.40 -2.30
CA ALA A 45 2.96 2.63 -1.92
C ALA A 45 1.99 2.43 -3.10
N ASP A 46 1.76 3.46 -3.93
CA ASP A 46 0.92 3.36 -5.14
C ASP A 46 1.52 2.39 -6.17
N ARG A 47 2.84 2.42 -6.37
CA ARG A 47 3.52 1.44 -7.24
C ARG A 47 3.38 0.02 -6.72
N ALA A 48 3.63 -0.19 -5.42
CA ALA A 48 3.47 -1.50 -4.81
C ALA A 48 2.05 -2.05 -5.00
N LEU A 49 1.03 -1.20 -4.79
CA LEU A 49 -0.37 -1.57 -5.01
C LEU A 49 -0.64 -1.97 -6.46
N ARG A 50 -0.12 -1.22 -7.44
CA ARG A 50 -0.28 -1.58 -8.85
C ARG A 50 0.39 -2.91 -9.20
N ASP A 51 1.57 -3.17 -8.64
CA ASP A 51 2.29 -4.42 -8.86
C ASP A 51 1.51 -5.62 -8.28
N THR A 52 0.89 -5.47 -7.11
CA THR A 52 0.08 -6.53 -6.50
C THR A 52 -1.22 -6.78 -7.23
N VAL A 53 -1.90 -5.73 -7.70
CA VAL A 53 -3.10 -5.86 -8.55
C VAL A 53 -2.74 -6.60 -9.85
N THR A 54 -1.67 -6.17 -10.53
CA THR A 54 -1.22 -6.81 -11.77
C THR A 54 -0.90 -8.30 -11.56
N ARG A 55 -0.25 -8.64 -10.44
CA ARG A 55 0.04 -10.03 -10.08
C ARG A 55 -1.22 -10.82 -9.77
N SER A 56 -2.21 -10.20 -9.11
CA SER A 56 -3.50 -10.82 -8.83
C SER A 56 -4.23 -11.19 -10.13
N ASP A 57 -4.23 -10.29 -11.11
CA ASP A 57 -4.87 -10.51 -12.41
C ASP A 57 -4.21 -11.68 -13.15
N GLN A 58 -2.88 -11.71 -13.19
CA GLN A 58 -2.12 -12.83 -13.78
C GLN A 58 -2.42 -14.16 -13.09
N LEU A 59 -2.53 -14.18 -11.76
CA LEU A 59 -2.90 -15.39 -11.01
C LEU A 59 -4.33 -15.83 -11.30
N ALA A 60 -5.25 -14.89 -11.48
CA ALA A 60 -6.64 -15.19 -11.84
C ALA A 60 -6.74 -15.82 -13.23
N GLU A 61 -6.00 -15.29 -14.22
CA GLU A 61 -5.90 -15.87 -15.56
C GLU A 61 -5.32 -17.29 -15.52
N GLN A 62 -4.21 -17.49 -14.82
CA GLN A 62 -3.60 -18.81 -14.64
C GLN A 62 -4.56 -19.79 -13.96
N LEU A 63 -5.31 -19.35 -12.96
CA LEU A 63 -6.30 -20.18 -12.29
C LEU A 63 -7.42 -20.59 -13.26
N ALA A 64 -7.91 -19.67 -14.11
CA ALA A 64 -8.92 -19.97 -15.11
C ALA A 64 -8.42 -21.03 -16.11
N GLU A 65 -7.20 -20.88 -16.62
CA GLU A 65 -6.59 -21.87 -17.50
C GLU A 65 -6.47 -23.25 -16.83
N GLN A 66 -6.01 -23.30 -15.59
CA GLN A 66 -5.85 -24.57 -14.86
C GLN A 66 -7.20 -25.22 -14.57
N GLN A 67 -8.24 -24.45 -14.28
CA GLN A 67 -9.60 -24.97 -14.13
C GLN A 67 -10.11 -25.58 -15.44
N THR A 68 -9.91 -24.93 -16.58
CA THR A 68 -10.27 -25.49 -17.89
C THR A 68 -9.52 -26.79 -18.18
N ARG A 69 -8.19 -26.82 -17.92
CA ARG A 69 -7.37 -28.04 -18.09
C ARG A 69 -7.84 -29.17 -17.18
N TYR A 70 -8.16 -28.87 -15.93
CA TYR A 70 -8.69 -29.85 -14.97
C TYR A 70 -10.03 -30.43 -15.44
N LEU A 71 -10.96 -29.58 -15.89
CA LEU A 71 -12.26 -30.04 -16.40
C LEU A 71 -12.09 -30.97 -17.62
N ALA A 72 -11.25 -30.58 -18.58
CA ALA A 72 -10.95 -31.42 -19.75
C ALA A 72 -10.30 -32.77 -19.36
N LEU A 73 -9.41 -32.77 -18.36
CA LEU A 73 -8.79 -33.98 -17.85
C LEU A 73 -9.83 -34.90 -17.17
N ARG A 74 -10.71 -34.32 -16.36
CA ARG A 74 -11.78 -35.06 -15.68
C ARG A 74 -12.79 -35.66 -16.66
N ASP A 75 -13.21 -34.88 -17.65
CA ASP A 75 -14.17 -35.34 -18.65
C ASP A 75 -13.55 -36.44 -19.53
N GLY A 76 -12.28 -36.28 -19.93
CA GLY A 76 -11.52 -37.33 -20.64
C GLY A 76 -11.24 -38.58 -19.79
N PHE A 77 -11.11 -38.45 -18.47
CA PHE A 77 -11.01 -39.59 -17.55
C PHE A 77 -12.34 -40.36 -17.51
N ALA A 78 -13.46 -39.65 -17.40
CA ALA A 78 -14.79 -40.25 -17.43
C ALA A 78 -15.02 -41.08 -18.72
N GLU A 79 -14.71 -40.51 -19.88
CA GLU A 79 -14.85 -41.21 -21.18
C GLU A 79 -13.99 -42.48 -21.27
N ARG A 80 -12.75 -42.45 -20.77
CA ARG A 80 -11.81 -43.58 -20.90
C ARG A 80 -12.05 -44.72 -19.93
N HIS A 81 -12.67 -44.44 -18.78
CA HIS A 81 -12.63 -45.36 -17.64
C HIS A 81 -14.01 -45.82 -17.13
N LEU A 82 -15.12 -45.14 -17.45
CA LEU A 82 -16.47 -45.53 -16.98
C LEU A 82 -17.08 -46.73 -17.71
N ALA A 83 -16.74 -46.96 -18.98
CA ALA A 83 -17.39 -47.97 -19.83
C ALA A 83 -16.47 -49.12 -20.29
N VAL A 84 -15.22 -49.16 -19.83
CA VAL A 84 -14.20 -50.09 -20.34
C VAL A 84 -13.61 -50.93 -19.22
N THR A 85 -13.58 -52.25 -19.40
CA THR A 85 -12.85 -53.16 -18.50
C THR A 85 -11.35 -52.96 -18.70
N GLN A 86 -10.65 -52.53 -17.65
CA GLN A 86 -9.24 -52.16 -17.73
C GLN A 86 -8.47 -52.64 -16.51
N LYS A 87 -7.14 -52.70 -16.64
CA LYS A 87 -6.25 -53.01 -15.51
C LYS A 87 -6.36 -51.92 -14.44
N GLN A 88 -6.46 -52.35 -13.18
CA GLN A 88 -6.57 -51.48 -12.00
C GLN A 88 -5.47 -50.42 -11.93
N GLU A 89 -4.24 -50.75 -12.34
CA GLU A 89 -3.10 -49.82 -12.35
C GLU A 89 -3.35 -48.57 -13.19
N ARG A 90 -4.02 -48.71 -14.35
CA ARG A 90 -4.36 -47.57 -15.23
C ARG A 90 -5.41 -46.66 -14.59
N LEU A 91 -6.38 -47.25 -13.90
CA LEU A 91 -7.38 -46.50 -13.14
C LEU A 91 -6.73 -45.72 -12.00
N MET A 92 -5.83 -46.36 -11.24
CA MET A 92 -5.11 -45.68 -10.16
C MET A 92 -4.25 -44.54 -10.67
N GLN A 93 -3.51 -44.73 -11.77
CA GLN A 93 -2.70 -43.66 -12.37
C GLN A 93 -3.55 -42.45 -12.78
N GLY A 94 -4.71 -42.67 -13.42
CA GLY A 94 -5.60 -41.58 -13.79
C GLY A 94 -6.21 -40.86 -12.58
N LEU A 95 -6.60 -41.59 -11.53
CA LEU A 95 -7.04 -41.00 -10.26
C LEU A 95 -5.96 -40.16 -9.58
N THR A 96 -4.69 -40.61 -9.61
CA THR A 96 -3.57 -39.83 -9.08
C THR A 96 -3.35 -38.54 -9.87
N GLN A 97 -3.48 -38.59 -11.20
CA GLN A 97 -3.39 -37.40 -12.05
C GLN A 97 -4.52 -36.41 -11.80
N GLU A 98 -5.76 -36.90 -11.65
CA GLU A 98 -6.92 -36.06 -11.32
C GLU A 98 -6.76 -35.38 -9.96
N ARG A 99 -6.33 -36.14 -8.94
CA ARG A 99 -6.03 -35.59 -7.61
C ARG A 99 -4.94 -34.52 -7.66
N GLY A 100 -3.83 -34.79 -8.35
CA GLY A 100 -2.75 -33.81 -8.50
C GLY A 100 -3.20 -32.53 -9.22
N ALA A 101 -4.04 -32.64 -10.24
CA ALA A 101 -4.60 -31.49 -10.94
C ALA A 101 -5.61 -30.71 -10.06
N CYS A 102 -6.41 -31.41 -9.27
CA CYS A 102 -7.31 -30.79 -8.29
C CYS A 102 -6.53 -30.02 -7.21
N ASP A 103 -5.48 -30.62 -6.67
CA ASP A 103 -4.59 -30.00 -5.68
C ASP A 103 -3.88 -28.77 -6.26
N ALA A 104 -3.46 -28.81 -7.53
CA ALA A 104 -2.89 -27.66 -8.22
C ALA A 104 -3.91 -26.49 -8.32
N VAL A 105 -5.15 -26.76 -8.71
CA VAL A 105 -6.22 -25.76 -8.75
C VAL A 105 -6.49 -25.17 -7.35
N ALA A 106 -6.50 -26.01 -6.31
CA ALA A 106 -6.63 -25.55 -4.93
C ALA A 106 -5.46 -24.66 -4.51
N GLY A 107 -4.23 -25.01 -4.89
CA GLY A 107 -3.02 -24.21 -4.66
C GLY A 107 -3.11 -22.83 -5.31
N HIS A 108 -3.54 -22.76 -6.58
CA HIS A 108 -3.72 -21.48 -7.27
C HIS A 108 -4.84 -20.62 -6.67
N LYS A 109 -5.95 -21.23 -6.22
CA LYS A 109 -7.00 -20.51 -5.47
C LYS A 109 -6.46 -19.90 -4.19
N ASN A 110 -5.67 -20.65 -3.42
CA ASN A 110 -5.07 -20.17 -2.19
C ASN A 110 -4.10 -19.01 -2.46
N ALA A 111 -3.29 -19.09 -3.52
CA ALA A 111 -2.40 -18.01 -3.94
C ALA A 111 -3.18 -16.73 -4.30
N LEU A 112 -4.32 -16.85 -4.97
CA LEU A 112 -5.17 -15.72 -5.31
C LEU A 112 -5.75 -15.05 -4.04
N VAL A 113 -6.25 -15.83 -3.08
CA VAL A 113 -6.75 -15.32 -1.79
C VAL A 113 -5.65 -14.61 -1.01
N GLN A 114 -4.43 -15.14 -1.01
CA GLN A 114 -3.28 -14.47 -0.38
C GLN A 114 -2.94 -13.15 -1.07
N CYS A 115 -3.01 -13.09 -2.40
CA CYS A 115 -2.78 -11.87 -3.17
C CYS A 115 -3.86 -10.81 -2.89
N GLN A 116 -5.12 -11.21 -2.75
CA GLN A 116 -6.21 -10.32 -2.38
C GLN A 116 -5.99 -9.69 -0.99
N ARG A 117 -5.61 -10.51 0.00
CA ARG A 117 -5.26 -10.00 1.34
C ARG A 117 -4.08 -9.04 1.31
N LEU A 118 -3.07 -9.32 0.49
CA LEU A 118 -1.93 -8.41 0.32
C LEU A 118 -2.37 -7.08 -0.31
N THR A 119 -3.30 -7.13 -1.27
CA THR A 119 -3.88 -5.94 -1.90
C THR A 119 -4.60 -5.09 -0.86
N GLU A 120 -5.42 -5.69 0.01
CA GLU A 120 -6.08 -4.98 1.12
C GLU A 120 -5.06 -4.27 2.03
N VAL A 121 -3.99 -4.96 2.43
CA VAL A 121 -2.92 -4.37 3.24
C VAL A 121 -2.27 -3.18 2.52
N GLN A 122 -1.98 -3.32 1.23
CA GLN A 122 -1.34 -2.24 0.46
C GLN A 122 -2.27 -1.06 0.19
N THR A 123 -3.58 -1.29 0.03
CA THR A 123 -4.56 -0.19 -0.06
C THR A 123 -4.59 0.62 1.24
N ALA A 124 -4.61 -0.05 2.40
CA ALA A 124 -4.55 0.63 3.69
C ALA A 124 -3.25 1.44 3.88
N GLN A 125 -2.10 0.89 3.46
CA GLN A 125 -0.82 1.60 3.49
C GLN A 125 -0.82 2.84 2.58
N LEU A 126 -1.41 2.74 1.39
CA LEU A 126 -1.54 3.87 0.47
C LEU A 126 -2.43 4.97 1.07
N GLU A 127 -3.55 4.60 1.69
CA GLU A 127 -4.42 5.56 2.38
C GLU A 127 -3.70 6.27 3.52
N GLU A 128 -2.92 5.54 4.33
CA GLU A 128 -2.12 6.12 5.40
C GLU A 128 -1.06 7.10 4.86
N ALA A 129 -0.33 6.71 3.82
CA ALA A 129 0.66 7.58 3.18
C ALA A 129 0.04 8.84 2.55
N GLN A 130 -1.18 8.73 2.02
CA GLN A 130 -1.96 9.87 1.52
C GLN A 130 -2.35 10.82 2.66
N ARG A 131 -2.87 10.29 3.77
CA ARG A 131 -3.23 11.10 4.95
C ARG A 131 -2.01 11.81 5.53
N GLU A 132 -0.88 11.13 5.63
CA GLU A 132 0.37 11.75 6.07
C GLU A 132 0.78 12.88 5.12
N THR A 133 0.76 12.65 3.80
CA THR A 133 1.13 13.66 2.80
C THR A 133 0.25 14.90 2.91
N GLN A 134 -1.07 14.73 3.05
CA GLN A 134 -1.99 15.84 3.28
C GLN A 134 -1.69 16.60 4.58
N ALA A 135 -1.36 15.90 5.67
CA ALA A 135 -0.96 16.53 6.92
C ALA A 135 0.34 17.34 6.76
N ARG A 136 1.34 16.80 6.06
CA ARG A 136 2.60 17.52 5.77
C ARG A 136 2.38 18.73 4.86
N GLN A 137 1.45 18.64 3.93
CA GLN A 137 1.11 19.74 3.04
C GLN A 137 0.48 20.89 3.83
N ARG A 138 -0.53 20.60 4.67
CA ARG A 138 -1.14 21.59 5.57
C ARG A 138 -0.12 22.24 6.50
N ASP A 139 0.86 21.46 6.97
CA ASP A 139 1.96 21.95 7.79
C ASP A 139 2.85 22.97 7.06
N VAL A 140 3.07 22.79 5.76
CA VAL A 140 3.81 23.75 4.93
C VAL A 140 2.95 24.99 4.67
N GLU A 141 1.70 24.79 4.24
CA GLU A 141 0.76 25.88 3.94
C GLU A 141 0.53 26.78 5.16
N LYS A 142 0.35 26.20 6.35
CA LYS A 142 0.22 26.96 7.60
C LYS A 142 1.45 27.82 7.88
N LEU A 143 2.64 27.27 7.64
CA LEU A 143 3.88 28.00 7.88
C LEU A 143 4.09 29.11 6.84
N GLU A 144 3.73 28.87 5.58
CA GLU A 144 3.74 29.88 4.52
C GLU A 144 2.75 31.02 4.83
N TYR A 145 1.55 30.69 5.32
CA TYR A 145 0.59 31.70 5.78
C TYR A 145 1.12 32.53 6.96
N MET A 146 1.73 31.90 7.96
CA MET A 146 2.32 32.63 9.10
C MET A 146 3.47 33.55 8.67
N ILE A 147 4.27 33.14 7.68
CA ILE A 147 5.31 33.99 7.09
C ILE A 147 4.67 35.22 6.45
N GLN A 148 3.66 35.03 5.59
CA GLN A 148 2.95 36.13 4.92
C GLN A 148 2.31 37.10 5.92
N GLU A 149 1.65 36.59 6.97
CA GLU A 149 1.07 37.42 8.02
C GLU A 149 2.14 38.21 8.79
N SER A 150 3.29 37.59 9.08
CA SER A 150 4.42 38.29 9.73
C SER A 150 5.10 39.34 8.86
N GLU A 151 5.02 39.20 7.53
CA GLU A 151 5.51 40.19 6.57
C GLU A 151 4.54 41.37 6.42
N VAL A 152 3.23 41.13 6.55
CA VAL A 152 2.18 42.17 6.50
C VAL A 152 2.11 43.00 7.79
N LEU A 153 2.57 42.45 8.93
CA LEU A 153 2.63 43.13 10.23
C LEU A 153 3.92 43.95 10.45
N ARG A 154 4.82 43.99 9.46
CA ARG A 154 6.01 44.87 9.43
C ARG A 154 5.70 46.22 8.81
#